data_AF-R6MQZ6-F1
#
_entry.id   AF-R6MQZ6-F1
#
_cell.length_a   1.000
_cell.length_b   1.000
_cell.length_c   1.000
_cell.angle_alpha   90.00
_cell.angle_beta   90.00
_cell.angle_gamma   90.00
#
_symmetry.space_group_name_H-M   'P 1'
#
loop_
_entity.id
_entity.type
_entity.pdbx_description
1 polymer ?
#
loop_
_entity_poly.entity_id
_entity_poly.type
_entity_poly.pdbx_seq_one_letter_code
_entity_poly.pdbx_strand_id
1 'polypeptide(L)'
;MKSLLFVMIAGLASAAMLVSCGGDGSKASASGPFGEIPSLVSDFETFSDAKRAELQSGGEDNMKKILEEMKTAEEKFKESMNAAFEKVKGKEVVTEIDPELPLKVVTPMKIEDISVSRHLVKLVGELELTATAIGFDSYEPTDAFELDDLVVLSYDNNGKPFAYDGLSKDMGGEPMPAGSKVPVDTHIHIESYNAASMGCLSKILITLKGSELYDQAKAAADALKGK
;
A
#
# COMPACT_ATOMS: atom_id res chain seq x y z
N MET A 1 -50.69 -22.16 -42.86
CA MET A 1 -50.39 -23.14 -41.80
C MET A 1 -49.94 -22.39 -40.56
N LYS A 2 -50.59 -22.67 -39.43
CA LYS A 2 -50.37 -22.05 -38.11
C LYS A 2 -49.13 -22.63 -37.44
N SER A 3 -48.29 -21.76 -36.88
CA SER A 3 -47.39 -21.95 -35.74
C SER A 3 -46.79 -20.55 -35.50
N LEU A 4 -47.11 -19.71 -34.51
CA LEU A 4 -47.47 -19.90 -33.11
C LEU A 4 -46.34 -20.59 -32.32
N LEU A 5 -45.26 -19.84 -32.04
CA LEU A 5 -44.52 -20.00 -30.79
C LEU A 5 -43.77 -18.71 -30.38
N PHE A 6 -44.30 -18.10 -29.32
CA PHE A 6 -43.62 -17.49 -28.17
C PHE A 6 -42.58 -16.37 -28.34
N VAL A 7 -43.06 -15.18 -27.99
CA VAL A 7 -42.43 -14.10 -27.21
C VAL A 7 -41.12 -14.48 -26.49
N MET A 8 -40.05 -13.74 -26.80
CA MET A 8 -39.03 -13.34 -25.83
C MET A 8 -38.69 -11.87 -26.07
N ILE A 9 -39.38 -11.01 -25.32
CA ILE A 9 -38.90 -9.67 -24.98
C ILE A 9 -37.77 -9.91 -23.97
N ALA A 10 -36.52 -9.76 -24.41
CA ALA A 10 -35.40 -9.56 -23.50
C ALA A 10 -34.79 -8.22 -23.89
N GLY A 11 -35.23 -7.17 -23.19
CA GLY A 11 -34.58 -5.88 -23.24
C GLY A 11 -33.13 -6.06 -22.85
N LEU A 12 -32.21 -5.69 -23.75
CA LEU A 12 -30.86 -5.37 -23.35
C LEU A 12 -30.94 -4.14 -22.44
N ALA A 13 -31.06 -4.41 -21.15
CA ALA A 13 -30.59 -3.50 -20.14
C ALA A 13 -29.07 -3.38 -20.37
N SER A 14 -28.69 -2.34 -21.12
CA SER A 14 -27.34 -1.82 -21.11
C SER A 14 -27.04 -1.40 -19.67
N ALA A 15 -26.52 -2.34 -18.89
CA ALA A 15 -25.79 -2.02 -17.67
C ALA A 15 -24.52 -1.30 -18.11
N ALA A 16 -24.66 -0.02 -18.41
CA ALA A 16 -23.56 0.91 -18.25
C ALA A 16 -23.15 0.78 -16.78
N MET A 17 -22.12 -0.02 -16.52
CA MET A 17 -21.40 0.03 -15.26
C MET A 17 -20.76 1.42 -15.22
N LEU A 18 -21.55 2.38 -14.73
CA LEU A 18 -21.02 3.61 -14.20
C LEU A 18 -20.12 3.19 -13.05
N VAL A 19 -18.82 3.08 -13.35
CA VAL A 19 -17.76 3.17 -12.37
C VAL A 19 -17.83 4.60 -11.84
N SER A 20 -18.76 4.82 -10.91
CA SER A 20 -18.80 6.00 -10.07
C SER A 20 -17.73 5.84 -9.00
N CYS A 21 -16.47 5.89 -9.42
CA CYS A 21 -15.38 6.27 -8.52
C CYS A 21 -15.50 7.79 -8.34
N GLY A 22 -16.25 8.20 -7.34
CA GLY A 22 -16.46 9.61 -7.02
C GLY A 22 -17.78 9.79 -6.27
N GLY A 23 -17.68 10.02 -4.97
CA GLY A 23 -18.81 10.36 -4.11
C GLY A 23 -19.08 9.34 -3.01
N ASP A 24 -18.97 9.81 -1.78
CA ASP A 24 -19.35 9.17 -0.51
C ASP A 24 -18.60 7.88 -0.11
N GLY A 25 -17.49 8.09 0.59
CA GLY A 25 -17.27 7.47 1.90
C GLY A 25 -17.43 5.95 2.00
N SER A 26 -17.10 5.20 0.95
CA SER A 26 -16.94 3.75 1.09
C SER A 26 -15.74 3.52 1.98
N LYS A 27 -16.00 3.34 3.29
CA LYS A 27 -14.97 3.04 4.29
C LYS A 27 -14.09 1.94 3.73
N ALA A 28 -12.77 2.18 3.76
CA ALA A 28 -11.81 1.15 3.36
C ALA A 28 -12.15 -0.15 4.09
N SER A 29 -12.16 -1.26 3.36
CA SER A 29 -12.40 -2.57 3.95
C SER A 29 -11.37 -2.83 5.06
N ALA A 30 -11.75 -3.62 6.08
CA ALA A 30 -10.83 -4.10 7.11
C ALA A 30 -10.39 -5.56 6.87
N SER A 31 -10.56 -6.05 5.64
CA SER A 31 -10.29 -7.46 5.28
C SER A 31 -8.80 -7.79 5.13
N GLY A 32 -7.97 -6.80 4.83
CA GLY A 32 -6.53 -6.95 4.67
C GLY A 32 -5.78 -7.04 6.01
N PRO A 33 -4.46 -7.31 5.97
CA PRO A 33 -3.65 -7.49 7.17
C PRO A 33 -3.57 -6.23 8.06
N PHE A 34 -3.75 -5.04 7.47
CA PHE A 34 -3.74 -3.76 8.19
C PHE A 34 -5.03 -3.46 8.95
N GLY A 35 -6.07 -4.28 8.81
CA GLY A 35 -7.34 -4.11 9.51
C GLY A 35 -7.95 -2.72 9.27
N GLU A 36 -8.28 -2.01 10.35
CA GLU A 36 -8.97 -0.72 10.30
C GLU A 36 -8.06 0.47 9.94
N ILE A 37 -6.73 0.31 9.99
CA ILE A 37 -5.76 1.41 9.81
C ILE A 37 -6.03 2.23 8.53
N PRO A 38 -6.23 1.62 7.34
CA PRO A 38 -6.47 2.39 6.13
C PRO A 38 -7.73 3.27 6.21
N SER A 39 -8.80 2.78 6.84
CA SER A 39 -10.04 3.55 7.01
C SER A 39 -9.84 4.75 7.94
N LEU A 40 -9.07 4.57 9.02
CA LEU A 40 -8.76 5.65 9.96
C LEU A 40 -7.97 6.78 9.30
N VAL A 41 -6.97 6.42 8.48
CA VAL A 41 -6.18 7.39 7.72
C VAL A 41 -7.06 8.16 6.73
N SER A 42 -7.88 7.44 5.96
CA SER A 42 -8.81 8.06 5.00
C SER A 42 -9.78 9.04 5.67
N ASP A 43 -10.39 8.64 6.78
CA ASP A 43 -11.35 9.47 7.52
C ASP A 43 -10.66 10.73 8.08
N PHE A 44 -9.44 10.60 8.62
CA PHE A 44 -8.69 11.71 9.18
C PHE A 44 -8.18 12.70 8.13
N GLU A 45 -7.66 12.22 6.99
CA GLU A 45 -7.23 13.10 5.90
C GLU A 45 -8.41 13.84 5.27
N THR A 46 -9.52 13.14 5.02
CA THR A 46 -10.75 13.77 4.51
C THR A 46 -11.24 14.88 5.44
N PHE A 47 -11.26 14.62 6.75
CA PHE A 47 -11.59 15.64 7.74
C PHE A 47 -10.61 16.81 7.73
N SER A 48 -9.30 16.52 7.70
CA SER A 48 -8.24 17.52 7.71
C SER A 48 -8.29 18.43 6.48
N ASP A 49 -8.55 17.88 5.30
CA ASP A 49 -8.64 18.65 4.06
C ASP A 49 -9.91 19.51 4.02
N ALA A 50 -11.05 19.00 4.52
CA ALA A 50 -12.24 19.82 4.69
C ALA A 50 -11.97 21.01 5.63
N LYS A 51 -11.30 20.79 6.76
CA LYS A 51 -10.93 21.86 7.71
C LYS A 51 -9.93 22.85 7.13
N ARG A 52 -8.96 22.39 6.33
CA ARG A 52 -8.04 23.28 5.59
C ARG A 52 -8.78 24.15 4.59
N ALA A 53 -9.75 23.60 3.86
CA ALA A 53 -10.58 24.38 2.94
C ALA A 53 -11.45 25.42 3.67
N GLU A 54 -12.01 25.07 4.84
CA GLU A 54 -12.70 26.02 5.72
C GLU A 54 -11.77 27.16 6.18
N LEU A 55 -10.53 26.87 6.54
CA LEU A 55 -9.54 27.89 6.93
C LEU A 55 -9.18 28.82 5.77
N GLN A 56 -9.02 28.28 4.56
CA GLN A 56 -8.68 29.06 3.37
C GLN A 56 -9.82 29.98 2.92
N SER A 57 -11.07 29.61 3.22
CA SER A 57 -12.27 30.37 2.83
C SER A 57 -12.88 31.23 3.95
N GLY A 58 -12.47 31.03 5.21
CA GLY A 58 -13.00 31.71 6.39
C GLY A 58 -12.21 32.94 6.84
N GLY A 59 -12.85 33.80 7.64
CA GLY A 59 -12.21 34.93 8.33
C GLY A 59 -11.59 34.55 9.69
N GLU A 60 -10.77 35.44 10.27
CA GLU A 60 -10.00 35.22 11.52
C GLU A 60 -10.83 34.67 12.69
N ASP A 61 -12.11 35.03 12.78
CA ASP A 61 -13.02 34.62 13.87
C ASP A 61 -13.28 33.10 13.91
N ASN A 62 -13.18 32.40 12.78
CA ASN A 62 -13.37 30.94 12.71
C ASN A 62 -12.08 30.15 12.91
N MET A 63 -10.91 30.80 12.81
CA MET A 63 -9.62 30.13 12.82
C MET A 63 -9.36 29.39 14.14
N LYS A 64 -9.60 30.05 15.28
CA LYS A 64 -9.34 29.44 16.60
C LYS A 64 -10.18 28.17 16.81
N LYS A 65 -11.46 28.22 16.43
CA LYS A 65 -12.37 27.08 16.53
C LYS A 65 -11.91 25.92 15.64
N ILE A 66 -11.54 26.19 14.39
CA ILE A 66 -11.08 25.14 13.46
C ILE A 66 -9.79 24.49 13.97
N LEU A 67 -8.84 25.28 14.49
CA LEU A 67 -7.60 24.74 15.06
C LEU A 67 -7.86 23.84 16.29
N GLU A 68 -8.81 24.21 17.15
CA GLU A 68 -9.23 23.38 18.29
C GLU A 68 -9.90 22.07 17.83
N GLU A 69 -10.75 22.11 16.80
CA GLU A 69 -11.36 20.93 16.19
C GLU A 69 -10.31 20.00 15.56
N MET A 70 -9.35 20.55 14.80
CA MET A 70 -8.25 19.80 14.20
C MET A 70 -7.38 19.12 15.26
N LYS A 71 -7.00 19.85 16.31
CA LYS A 71 -6.21 19.28 17.41
C LYS A 71 -6.94 18.12 18.08
N THR A 72 -8.23 18.30 18.37
CA THR A 72 -9.07 17.25 19.00
C THR A 72 -9.18 16.02 18.09
N ALA A 73 -9.33 16.23 16.78
CA ALA A 73 -9.37 15.13 15.81
C ALA A 73 -8.02 14.40 15.72
N GLU A 74 -6.90 15.11 15.75
CA GLU A 74 -5.56 14.53 15.72
C GLU A 74 -5.28 13.66 16.96
N GLU A 75 -5.70 14.11 18.15
CA GLU A 75 -5.59 13.33 19.39
C GLU A 75 -6.41 12.03 19.30
N LYS A 76 -7.67 12.11 18.86
CA LYS A 76 -8.53 10.92 18.65
C LYS A 76 -8.00 9.99 17.58
N PHE A 77 -7.44 10.54 16.50
CA PHE A 77 -6.82 9.77 15.44
C PHE A 77 -5.62 8.98 15.97
N LYS A 78 -4.74 9.63 16.75
CA LYS A 78 -3.61 8.95 17.40
C LYS A 78 -4.05 7.81 18.31
N GLU A 79 -5.04 8.04 19.16
CA GLU A 79 -5.60 7.01 20.03
C GLU A 79 -6.17 5.83 19.23
N SER A 80 -6.96 6.12 18.20
CA SER A 80 -7.60 5.10 17.35
C SER A 80 -6.58 4.31 16.53
N MET A 81 -5.56 4.98 15.98
CA MET A 81 -4.47 4.35 15.23
C MET A 81 -3.66 3.40 16.10
N ASN A 82 -3.28 3.83 17.31
CA ASN A 82 -2.57 2.97 18.26
C ASN A 82 -3.42 1.76 18.66
N ALA A 83 -4.71 1.96 18.94
CA ALA A 83 -5.61 0.86 19.27
C ALA A 83 -5.80 -0.13 18.08
N ALA A 84 -5.87 0.37 16.85
CA ALA A 84 -5.95 -0.46 15.65
C ALA A 84 -4.64 -1.22 15.41
N PHE A 85 -3.49 -0.57 15.63
CA PHE A 85 -2.17 -1.18 15.51
C PHE A 85 -1.98 -2.36 16.46
N GLU A 86 -2.37 -2.24 17.73
CA GLU A 86 -2.25 -3.35 18.68
C GLU A 86 -3.03 -4.60 18.24
N LYS A 87 -4.11 -4.45 17.46
CA LYS A 87 -4.88 -5.59 16.90
C LYS A 87 -4.19 -6.27 15.71
N VAL A 88 -3.24 -5.59 15.05
CA VAL A 88 -2.60 -6.07 13.82
C VAL A 88 -1.09 -6.29 13.97
N LYS A 89 -0.49 -5.81 15.06
CA LYS A 89 0.93 -6.03 15.37
C LYS A 89 1.30 -7.51 15.29
N GLY A 90 2.40 -7.82 14.62
CA GLY A 90 2.89 -9.17 14.38
C GLY A 90 2.11 -9.99 13.35
N LYS A 91 1.02 -9.47 12.76
CA LYS A 91 0.35 -10.15 11.66
C LYS A 91 1.28 -10.22 10.45
N GLU A 92 1.26 -11.38 9.80
CA GLU A 92 1.99 -11.63 8.57
C GLU A 92 1.27 -11.00 7.38
N VAL A 93 2.07 -10.43 6.49
CA VAL A 93 1.67 -9.99 5.15
C VAL A 93 2.24 -11.02 4.18
N VAL A 94 1.37 -11.57 3.33
CA VAL A 94 1.80 -12.53 2.29
C VAL A 94 2.88 -11.85 1.45
N THR A 95 4.08 -12.43 1.46
CA THR A 95 5.27 -11.87 0.79
C THR A 95 5.68 -12.82 -0.32
N GLU A 96 5.69 -12.31 -1.55
CA GLU A 96 6.22 -12.99 -2.72
C GLU A 96 7.50 -12.30 -3.18
N ILE A 97 8.34 -13.05 -3.87
CA ILE A 97 9.56 -12.56 -4.51
C ILE A 97 9.38 -12.76 -6.01
N ASP A 98 9.76 -11.76 -6.79
CA ASP A 98 9.90 -11.88 -8.23
C ASP A 98 10.87 -13.05 -8.56
N PRO A 99 10.45 -14.06 -9.34
CA PRO A 99 11.26 -15.24 -9.60
C PRO A 99 12.60 -14.95 -10.31
N GLU A 100 12.77 -13.76 -10.88
CA GLU A 100 14.05 -13.34 -11.47
C GLU A 100 15.09 -12.92 -10.43
N LEU A 101 14.69 -12.68 -9.18
CA LEU A 101 15.61 -12.28 -8.11
C LEU A 101 16.26 -13.49 -7.43
N PRO A 102 17.55 -13.39 -7.05
CA PRO A 102 18.25 -14.44 -6.33
C PRO A 102 17.91 -14.41 -4.82
N LEU A 103 16.61 -14.43 -4.51
CA LEU A 103 16.09 -14.25 -3.17
C LEU A 103 14.99 -15.27 -2.89
N LYS A 104 14.90 -15.72 -1.64
CA LYS A 104 13.74 -16.44 -1.12
C LYS A 104 13.35 -15.91 0.25
N VAL A 105 12.07 -16.03 0.58
CA VAL A 105 11.54 -15.66 1.90
C VAL A 105 11.97 -16.71 2.93
N VAL A 106 12.64 -16.28 4.00
CA VAL A 106 12.89 -17.12 5.19
C VAL A 106 11.85 -16.83 6.26
N THR A 107 11.67 -15.54 6.56
CA THR A 107 10.64 -15.05 7.48
C THR A 107 9.73 -14.09 6.71
N PRO A 108 8.42 -14.39 6.58
CA PRO A 108 7.47 -13.49 5.95
C PRO A 108 7.46 -12.12 6.63
N MET A 109 7.13 -11.08 5.87
CA MET A 109 7.02 -9.73 6.40
C MET A 109 5.90 -9.65 7.45
N LYS A 110 6.20 -9.05 8.61
CA LYS A 110 5.24 -8.83 9.70
C LYS A 110 5.13 -7.36 10.05
N ILE A 111 3.96 -6.97 10.50
CA ILE A 111 3.70 -5.62 11.00
C ILE A 111 4.46 -5.42 12.32
N GLU A 112 5.48 -4.57 12.31
CA GLU A 112 6.36 -4.34 13.46
C GLU A 112 5.96 -3.08 14.23
N ASP A 113 5.70 -1.98 13.50
CA ASP A 113 5.49 -0.65 14.06
C ASP A 113 4.63 0.22 13.12
N ILE A 114 4.16 1.36 13.62
CA ILE A 114 3.47 2.39 12.83
C ILE A 114 4.02 3.78 13.11
N SER A 115 4.13 4.59 12.06
CA SER A 115 4.34 6.03 12.21
C SER A 115 3.01 6.75 12.03
N VAL A 116 2.34 7.07 13.15
CA VAL A 116 1.03 7.75 13.11
C VAL A 116 1.13 9.11 12.41
N SER A 117 2.20 9.88 12.64
CA SER A 117 2.35 11.21 12.03
C SER A 117 2.67 11.18 10.54
N ARG A 118 3.16 10.05 10.02
CA ARG A 118 3.51 9.87 8.60
C ARG A 118 2.59 8.89 7.87
N HIS A 119 1.59 8.35 8.56
CA HIS A 119 0.69 7.30 8.06
C HIS A 119 1.44 6.08 7.47
N LEU A 120 2.52 5.66 8.14
CA LEU A 120 3.35 4.51 7.71
C LEU A 120 3.07 3.26 8.52
N VAL A 121 3.04 2.11 7.86
CA VAL A 121 3.12 0.80 8.52
C VAL A 121 4.49 0.20 8.22
N LYS A 122 5.28 -0.06 9.27
CA LYS A 122 6.57 -0.72 9.14
C LYS A 122 6.36 -2.24 9.09
N LEU A 123 6.90 -2.84 8.02
CA LEU A 123 6.99 -4.29 7.89
C LEU A 123 8.45 -4.72 8.01
N VAL A 124 8.70 -5.82 8.71
CA VAL A 124 10.03 -6.44 8.82
C VAL A 124 9.98 -7.91 8.46
N GLY A 125 11.06 -8.42 7.86
CA GLY A 125 11.19 -9.81 7.47
C GLY A 125 12.65 -10.23 7.32
N GLU A 126 12.86 -11.46 6.86
CA GLU A 126 14.19 -12.01 6.56
C GLU A 126 14.15 -12.75 5.23
N LEU A 127 15.07 -12.39 4.35
CA LEU A 127 15.29 -13.07 3.07
C LEU A 127 16.58 -13.90 3.14
N GLU A 128 16.72 -14.87 2.24
CA GLU A 128 17.97 -15.58 2.01
C GLU A 128 18.39 -15.43 0.55
N LEU A 129 19.67 -15.13 0.34
CA LEU A 129 20.27 -15.08 -0.98
C LEU A 129 20.37 -16.49 -1.58
N THR A 130 19.89 -16.68 -2.81
CA THR A 130 20.04 -17.96 -3.54
C THR A 130 21.24 -17.95 -4.49
N ALA A 131 21.88 -16.80 -4.69
CA ALA A 131 23.12 -16.61 -5.43
C ALA A 131 23.99 -15.55 -4.72
N THR A 132 25.23 -15.37 -5.16
CA THR A 132 26.06 -14.26 -4.67
C THR A 132 25.45 -12.91 -5.09
N ALA A 133 25.29 -11.99 -4.15
CA ALA A 133 24.70 -10.67 -4.41
C ALA A 133 25.43 -9.56 -3.65
N ILE A 134 25.25 -8.32 -4.08
CA ILE A 134 25.75 -7.10 -3.45
C ILE A 134 24.60 -6.12 -3.18
N GLY A 135 24.66 -5.39 -2.06
CA GLY A 135 23.57 -4.51 -1.62
C GLY A 135 23.49 -3.17 -2.35
N PHE A 136 24.56 -2.77 -3.03
CA PHE A 136 24.69 -1.49 -3.73
C PHE A 136 25.33 -1.70 -5.10
N ASP A 137 25.09 -0.77 -6.02
CA ASP A 137 25.77 -0.71 -7.30
C ASP A 137 27.30 -0.72 -7.09
N SER A 138 27.98 -1.60 -7.80
CA SER A 138 29.42 -1.79 -7.67
C SER A 138 30.16 -0.78 -8.55
N TYR A 139 31.06 0.03 -7.96
CA TYR A 139 31.90 0.94 -8.74
C TYR A 139 32.89 0.21 -9.67
N GLU A 140 33.15 -1.07 -9.40
CA GLU A 140 34.00 -1.95 -10.21
C GLU A 140 33.15 -3.11 -10.74
N PRO A 141 33.40 -3.63 -11.96
CA PRO A 141 32.64 -4.75 -12.50
C PRO A 141 32.59 -5.95 -11.54
N THR A 142 31.37 -6.43 -11.27
CA THR A 142 31.13 -7.58 -10.40
C THR A 142 30.28 -8.64 -11.11
N ASP A 143 30.51 -9.91 -10.76
CA ASP A 143 29.63 -11.01 -11.16
C ASP A 143 28.48 -11.22 -10.15
N ALA A 144 28.47 -10.46 -9.05
CA ALA A 144 27.41 -10.51 -8.04
C ALA A 144 26.13 -9.85 -8.56
N PHE A 145 24.97 -10.38 -8.18
CA PHE A 145 23.70 -9.75 -8.49
C PHE A 145 23.51 -8.48 -7.65
N GLU A 146 23.17 -7.36 -8.27
CA GLU A 146 22.99 -6.07 -7.59
C GLU A 146 21.56 -5.93 -7.08
N LEU A 147 21.41 -5.66 -5.79
CA LEU A 147 20.11 -5.53 -5.10
C LEU A 147 19.81 -4.08 -4.69
N ASP A 148 20.50 -3.08 -5.24
CA ASP A 148 20.39 -1.68 -4.80
C ASP A 148 18.95 -1.17 -4.83
N ASP A 149 18.27 -1.44 -5.94
CA ASP A 149 16.96 -0.89 -6.29
C ASP A 149 15.77 -1.80 -5.94
N LEU A 150 15.83 -2.53 -4.82
CA LEU A 150 14.70 -3.34 -4.38
C LEU A 150 13.49 -2.50 -3.96
N VAL A 151 12.32 -2.90 -4.43
CA VAL A 151 11.02 -2.28 -4.13
C VAL A 151 10.01 -3.33 -3.73
N VAL A 152 9.01 -2.89 -2.97
CA VAL A 152 7.84 -3.67 -2.57
C VAL A 152 6.65 -3.15 -3.35
N LEU A 153 5.94 -4.02 -4.06
CA LEU A 153 4.69 -3.72 -4.74
C LEU A 153 3.51 -4.26 -3.93
N SER A 154 2.48 -3.45 -3.73
CA SER A 154 1.27 -3.85 -3.02
C SER A 154 0.17 -4.28 -4.00
N TYR A 155 -0.45 -5.43 -3.73
CA TYR A 155 -1.51 -6.02 -4.56
C TYR A 155 -2.83 -6.16 -3.80
N ASP A 156 -3.93 -5.81 -4.45
CA ASP A 156 -5.27 -5.98 -3.88
C ASP A 156 -5.73 -7.45 -3.96
N ASN A 157 -6.91 -7.75 -3.43
CA ASN A 157 -7.51 -9.09 -3.50
C ASN A 157 -7.92 -9.54 -4.92
N ASN A 158 -7.90 -8.66 -5.91
CA ASN A 158 -8.12 -8.99 -7.32
C ASN A 158 -6.80 -9.25 -8.06
N GLY A 159 -5.67 -9.19 -7.37
CA GLY A 159 -4.35 -9.35 -7.97
C GLY A 159 -3.91 -8.14 -8.79
N LYS A 160 -4.46 -6.95 -8.54
CA LYS A 160 -4.03 -5.70 -9.19
C LYS A 160 -3.01 -4.97 -8.33
N PRO A 161 -1.87 -4.53 -8.89
CA PRO A 161 -0.95 -3.69 -8.16
C PRO A 161 -1.55 -2.29 -7.99
N PHE A 162 -1.25 -1.62 -6.89
CA PHE A 162 -1.83 -0.30 -6.61
C PHE A 162 -0.93 0.65 -5.81
N ALA A 163 0.19 0.17 -5.28
CA ALA A 163 1.19 0.99 -4.62
C ALA A 163 2.57 0.33 -4.73
N TYR A 164 3.60 1.13 -4.48
CA TYR A 164 4.98 0.67 -4.38
C TYR A 164 5.73 1.48 -3.31
N ASP A 165 6.66 0.82 -2.63
CA ASP A 165 7.50 1.40 -1.58
C ASP A 165 8.93 0.86 -1.69
N GLY A 166 9.91 1.57 -1.13
CA GLY A 166 11.29 1.08 -1.09
C GLY A 166 11.43 -0.11 -0.13
N LEU A 167 12.35 -1.03 -0.45
CA LEU A 167 12.78 -2.09 0.46
C LEU A 167 14.19 -1.78 0.97
N SER A 168 14.29 -1.57 2.27
CA SER A 168 15.56 -1.51 2.97
C SER A 168 16.03 -2.92 3.30
N LYS A 169 17.34 -3.12 3.26
CA LYS A 169 18.01 -4.41 3.43
C LYS A 169 19.30 -4.19 4.20
N ASP A 170 19.59 -5.05 5.16
CA ASP A 170 20.83 -5.01 5.91
C ASP A 170 21.94 -5.69 5.11
N MET A 171 22.42 -4.98 4.09
CA MET A 171 23.38 -5.48 3.12
C MET A 171 24.31 -4.36 2.69
N GLY A 172 25.62 -4.62 2.74
CA GLY A 172 26.67 -3.67 2.40
C GLY A 172 27.10 -3.70 0.93
N GLY A 173 28.18 -2.97 0.64
CA GLY A 173 28.86 -2.99 -0.67
C GLY A 173 29.84 -4.14 -0.84
N GLU A 174 29.88 -5.11 0.08
CA GLU A 174 30.67 -6.33 -0.07
C GLU A 174 29.76 -7.46 -0.57
N PRO A 175 30.19 -8.25 -1.58
CA PRO A 175 29.42 -9.39 -2.03
C PRO A 175 29.19 -10.41 -0.92
N MET A 176 27.93 -10.81 -0.75
CA MET A 176 27.51 -11.86 0.18
C MET A 176 27.20 -13.14 -0.59
N PRO A 177 27.65 -14.32 -0.13
CA PRO A 177 27.43 -15.59 -0.82
C PRO A 177 25.98 -16.08 -0.70
N ALA A 178 25.60 -17.01 -1.56
CA ALA A 178 24.35 -17.76 -1.42
C ALA A 178 24.24 -18.43 -0.03
N GLY A 179 23.01 -18.49 0.50
CA GLY A 179 22.72 -18.97 1.86
C GLY A 179 22.82 -17.89 2.94
N SER A 180 23.31 -16.69 2.60
CA SER A 180 23.30 -15.55 3.51
C SER A 180 21.89 -15.10 3.82
N LYS A 181 21.62 -14.84 5.11
CA LYS A 181 20.37 -14.24 5.58
C LYS A 181 20.47 -12.73 5.60
N VAL A 182 19.45 -12.07 5.08
CA VAL A 182 19.39 -10.61 4.94
C VAL A 182 18.10 -10.12 5.63
N PRO A 183 18.21 -9.48 6.81
CA PRO A 183 17.12 -8.71 7.39
C PRO A 183 16.64 -7.62 6.43
N VAL A 184 15.33 -7.47 6.29
CA VAL A 184 14.73 -6.45 5.43
C VAL A 184 13.59 -5.73 6.15
N ASP A 185 13.39 -4.46 5.79
CA ASP A 185 12.23 -3.70 6.22
C ASP A 185 11.68 -2.78 5.12
N THR A 186 10.38 -2.50 5.18
CA THR A 186 9.72 -1.53 4.31
C THR A 186 8.73 -0.71 5.13
N HIS A 187 8.42 0.49 4.64
CA HIS A 187 7.48 1.41 5.26
C HIS A 187 6.37 1.69 4.25
N ILE A 188 5.23 1.02 4.41
CA ILE A 188 4.10 1.14 3.49
C ILE A 188 3.34 2.44 3.78
N HIS A 189 3.25 3.30 2.78
CA HIS A 189 2.52 4.57 2.88
C HIS A 189 1.03 4.38 2.66
N ILE A 190 0.23 4.84 3.61
CA ILE A 190 -1.22 4.87 3.51
C ILE A 190 -1.64 6.33 3.39
N GLU A 191 -2.42 6.63 2.36
CA GLU A 191 -3.02 7.93 2.11
C GLU A 191 -4.48 7.71 1.69
N SER A 192 -5.30 8.74 1.79
CA SER A 192 -6.72 8.72 1.41
C SER A 192 -6.98 8.13 0.02
N TYR A 193 -6.15 8.45 -0.98
CA TYR A 193 -6.30 7.95 -2.35
C TYR A 193 -6.05 6.44 -2.49
N ASN A 194 -5.25 5.82 -1.60
CA ASN A 194 -4.94 4.38 -1.67
C ASN A 194 -5.58 3.56 -0.54
N ALA A 195 -6.20 4.22 0.44
CA ALA A 195 -6.74 3.59 1.65
C ALA A 195 -7.72 2.45 1.35
N ALA A 196 -8.61 2.62 0.37
CA ALA A 196 -9.57 1.58 -0.01
C ALA A 196 -8.86 0.31 -0.51
N SER A 197 -7.83 0.46 -1.34
CA SER A 197 -7.02 -0.66 -1.84
C SER A 197 -6.17 -1.27 -0.73
N MET A 198 -5.59 -0.45 0.16
CA MET A 198 -4.84 -0.93 1.33
C MET A 198 -5.71 -1.74 2.30
N GLY A 199 -6.98 -1.36 2.46
CA GLY A 199 -7.96 -2.14 3.21
C GLY A 199 -8.23 -3.54 2.65
N CYS A 200 -7.90 -3.74 1.37
CA CYS A 200 -8.02 -5.00 0.64
C CYS A 200 -6.65 -5.59 0.26
N LEU A 201 -5.55 -5.13 0.88
CA LEU A 201 -4.21 -5.65 0.61
C LEU A 201 -4.20 -7.17 0.80
N SER A 202 -3.80 -7.89 -0.24
CA SER A 202 -3.76 -9.35 -0.25
C SER A 202 -2.34 -9.88 -0.09
N LYS A 203 -1.39 -9.23 -0.76
CA LYS A 203 0.04 -9.58 -0.75
C LYS A 203 0.91 -8.39 -1.10
N ILE A 204 2.19 -8.56 -0.83
CA ILE A 204 3.27 -7.75 -1.35
C ILE A 204 4.20 -8.59 -2.21
N LEU A 205 4.80 -7.97 -3.23
CA LEU A 205 5.79 -8.58 -4.12
C LEU A 205 7.08 -7.77 -4.08
N ILE A 206 8.20 -8.42 -3.78
CA ILE A 206 9.52 -7.80 -3.86
C ILE A 206 10.07 -7.99 -5.28
N THR A 207 10.43 -6.89 -5.93
CA THR A 207 11.03 -6.85 -7.28
C THR A 207 12.08 -5.74 -7.35
N LEU A 208 12.68 -5.53 -8.52
CA LEU A 208 13.55 -4.38 -8.81
C LEU A 208 12.77 -3.21 -9.39
N LYS A 209 13.20 -2.00 -9.03
CA LYS A 209 12.78 -0.79 -9.72
C LYS A 209 13.18 -0.87 -11.20
N GLY A 210 12.28 -0.44 -12.09
CA GLY A 210 12.48 -0.52 -13.53
C GLY A 210 12.12 -1.88 -14.15
N SER A 211 11.67 -2.87 -13.36
CA SER A 211 11.00 -4.04 -13.91
C SER A 211 9.64 -3.68 -14.51
N GLU A 212 9.12 -4.51 -15.41
CA GLU A 212 7.78 -4.31 -15.97
C GLU A 212 6.70 -4.30 -14.87
N LEU A 213 6.88 -5.15 -13.84
CA LEU A 213 6.00 -5.21 -12.68
C LEU A 213 5.99 -3.89 -11.91
N TYR A 214 7.16 -3.26 -11.73
CA TYR A 214 7.27 -1.95 -11.11
C TYR A 214 6.56 -0.88 -11.93
N ASP A 215 6.76 -0.85 -13.25
CA ASP A 215 6.14 0.16 -14.12
C ASP A 215 4.61 0.06 -14.11
N GLN A 216 4.07 -1.17 -14.10
CA GLN A 216 2.64 -1.41 -13.95
C GLN A 216 2.10 -0.90 -12.60
N ALA A 217 2.80 -1.22 -11.51
CA ALA A 217 2.41 -0.75 -10.18
C ALA A 217 2.50 0.77 -10.03
N LYS A 218 3.53 1.39 -10.62
CA LYS A 218 3.71 2.83 -10.64
C LYS A 218 2.57 3.52 -11.40
N ALA A 219 2.25 3.03 -12.60
CA ALA A 219 1.15 3.56 -13.39
C ALA A 219 -0.20 3.45 -12.66
N ALA A 220 -0.44 2.32 -11.98
CA ALA A 220 -1.64 2.13 -11.17
C ALA A 220 -1.71 3.09 -9.97
N ALA A 221 -0.60 3.27 -9.26
CA ALA A 221 -0.50 4.21 -8.13
C ALA A 221 -0.72 5.67 -8.59
N ASP A 222 -0.12 6.07 -9.71
CA ASP A 222 -0.30 7.41 -10.28
C ASP A 222 -1.75 7.66 -10.72
N ALA A 223 -2.42 6.63 -11.26
CA ALA A 223 -3.83 6.70 -11.63
C ALA A 223 -4.77 6.79 -10.41
N LEU A 224 -4.35 6.35 -9.22
CA LEU A 224 -5.09 6.54 -7.97
C LEU A 224 -4.90 7.96 -7.43
N LYS A 225 -3.69 8.51 -7.47
CA LYS A 225 -3.37 9.88 -7.02
C LYS A 225 -4.08 10.97 -7.83
N GLY A 226 -4.35 10.70 -9.11
CA GLY A 226 -5.00 11.64 -10.02
C GLY A 226 -6.53 11.70 -9.90
N LYS A 227 -7.13 10.97 -8.95
CA LYS A 227 -8.57 10.97 -8.66
C LYS A 227 -8.88 11.77 -7.41
#